data_AF-A0A377D907-F1
#
_entry.id   AF-A0A377D907-F1
#
_cell.length_a   1.000
_cell.length_b   1.000
_cell.length_c   1.000
_cell.angle_alpha   90.00
_cell.angle_beta   90.00
_cell.angle_gamma   90.00
#
_symmetry.space_group_name_H-M   'P 1'
#
loop_
_entity.id
_entity.type
_entity.pdbx_description
1 polymer ?
#
loop_
_entity_poly.entity_id
_entity_poly.type
_entity_poly.pdbx_seq_one_letter_code
_entity_poly.pdbx_strand_id
1 'polypeptide(L)'
;MPELASRDHVRKTVPLIQAALKESGLTAKDIDAVAYTAGPGLVGALLVGATVGRSLAFAWGVPAIPVHHMEGHLLAPMLEDNPPEFPFVALLVSGGHTQLISVTGIGQYELLGESIDDAAGEAFDKTAKLLGLDYLVGHYCRKWRLRVLPGALSSRADDRPSGAGFQLFWSENLRGKYHS
;
A
#
# COMPACT_ATOMS: atom_id res chain seq x y z
N MET A 1 15.14 -5.38 11.26
CA MET A 1 15.49 -4.52 12.42
C MET A 1 14.73 -3.20 12.32
N PRO A 2 13.87 -2.86 13.30
CA PRO A 2 13.06 -1.63 13.29
C PRO A 2 13.85 -0.30 13.33
N GLU A 3 15.03 -0.31 13.96
CA GLU A 3 15.89 0.87 14.11
C GLU A 3 16.47 1.35 12.77
N LEU A 4 16.93 0.41 11.92
CA LEU A 4 17.42 0.73 10.56
C LEU A 4 16.34 1.40 9.70
N ALA A 5 15.09 0.92 9.77
CA ALA A 5 13.98 1.51 9.02
C ALA A 5 13.74 2.96 9.45
N SER A 6 13.68 3.21 10.77
CA SER A 6 13.47 4.55 11.32
C SER A 6 14.58 5.53 10.91
N ARG A 7 15.85 5.09 10.93
CA ARG A 7 17.00 5.90 10.48
C ARG A 7 16.95 6.22 8.99
N ASP A 8 16.50 5.28 8.18
CA ASP A 8 16.34 5.50 6.73
C ASP A 8 15.24 6.53 6.44
N HIS A 9 14.12 6.48 7.19
CA HIS A 9 13.08 7.52 7.12
C HIS A 9 13.63 8.91 7.45
N VAL A 10 14.44 9.07 8.51
CA VAL A 10 15.04 10.37 8.83
C VAL A 10 15.88 10.90 7.67
N ARG A 11 16.69 10.05 7.05
CA ARG A 11 17.57 10.44 5.94
C ARG A 11 16.82 10.81 4.67
N LYS A 12 15.69 10.16 4.40
CA LYS A 12 15.03 10.24 3.09
C LYS A 12 13.82 11.17 3.05
N THR A 13 13.10 11.34 4.16
CA THR A 13 11.81 12.03 4.14
C THR A 13 11.92 13.47 3.63
N VAL A 14 12.84 14.27 4.18
CA VAL A 14 13.00 15.68 3.78
C VAL A 14 13.51 15.82 2.32
N PRO A 15 14.56 15.10 1.89
CA PRO A 15 14.97 15.14 0.48
C PRO A 15 13.87 14.72 -0.50
N LEU A 16 13.03 13.75 -0.13
CA LEU A 16 11.91 13.32 -0.98
C LEU A 16 10.82 14.40 -1.09
N ILE A 17 10.50 15.09 0.01
CA ILE A 17 9.55 16.23 -0.03
C ILE A 17 10.08 17.34 -0.96
N GLN A 18 11.37 17.66 -0.86
CA GLN A 18 12.00 18.66 -1.73
C GLN A 18 11.97 18.23 -3.21
N ALA A 19 12.24 16.95 -3.49
CA ALA A 19 12.17 16.39 -4.83
C ALA A 19 10.73 16.45 -5.37
N ALA A 20 9.73 16.11 -4.57
CA ALA A 20 8.32 16.14 -4.97
C ALA A 20 7.82 17.56 -5.29
N LEU A 21 8.19 18.55 -4.48
CA LEU A 21 7.89 19.97 -4.80
C LEU A 21 8.57 20.41 -6.10
N LYS A 22 9.82 20.00 -6.31
CA LYS A 22 10.54 20.30 -7.55
C LYS A 22 9.92 19.65 -8.78
N GLU A 23 9.49 18.39 -8.67
CA GLU A 23 8.87 17.63 -9.77
C GLU A 23 7.49 18.18 -10.14
N SER A 24 6.68 18.56 -9.15
CA SER A 24 5.37 19.17 -9.37
C SER A 24 5.43 20.63 -9.84
N GLY A 25 6.59 21.29 -9.70
CA GLY A 25 6.74 22.72 -9.98
C GLY A 25 6.01 23.63 -8.98
N LEU A 26 5.57 23.07 -7.85
CA LEU A 26 4.86 23.78 -6.79
C LEU A 26 5.82 24.35 -5.76
N THR A 27 5.38 25.40 -5.09
CA THR A 27 6.07 26.00 -3.95
C THR A 27 5.31 25.73 -2.66
N ALA A 28 5.92 26.04 -1.53
CA ALA A 28 5.27 25.93 -0.22
C ALA A 28 3.95 26.72 -0.11
N LYS A 29 3.76 27.77 -0.94
CA LYS A 29 2.55 28.60 -0.94
C LYS A 29 1.37 27.95 -1.67
N ASP A 30 1.64 26.96 -2.50
CA ASP A 30 0.64 26.26 -3.29
C ASP A 30 0.09 25.02 -2.56
N ILE A 31 0.56 24.77 -1.33
CA ILE A 31 0.13 23.65 -0.50
C ILE A 31 -0.95 24.12 0.46
N ASP A 32 -2.14 23.52 0.38
CA ASP A 32 -3.28 23.88 1.26
C ASP A 32 -3.37 23.03 2.53
N ALA A 33 -2.73 21.85 2.56
CA ALA A 33 -2.72 20.95 3.71
C ALA A 33 -1.56 19.94 3.63
N VAL A 34 -1.17 19.37 4.77
CA VAL A 34 -0.16 18.30 4.84
C VAL A 34 -0.76 17.06 5.50
N ALA A 35 -0.90 15.99 4.74
CA ALA A 35 -1.33 14.69 5.25
C ALA A 35 -0.13 13.80 5.63
N TYR A 36 -0.25 13.04 6.72
CA TYR A 36 0.76 12.07 7.15
C TYR A 36 0.12 10.85 7.80
N THR A 37 0.75 9.68 7.65
CA THR A 37 0.27 8.45 8.29
C THR A 37 0.46 8.52 9.81
N ALA A 38 -0.63 8.36 10.56
CA ALA A 38 -0.62 8.33 12.02
C ALA A 38 -0.56 6.90 12.60
N GLY A 39 -0.86 5.89 11.80
CA GLY A 39 -0.78 4.47 12.14
C GLY A 39 -1.82 3.64 11.41
N PRO A 40 -1.83 2.30 11.59
CA PRO A 40 -0.84 1.50 12.32
C PRO A 40 0.51 1.40 11.58
N GLY A 41 1.54 0.92 12.26
CA GLY A 41 2.87 0.74 11.69
C GLY A 41 4.00 0.76 12.73
N LEU A 42 5.25 0.71 12.26
CA LEU A 42 6.42 0.78 13.13
C LEU A 42 6.51 2.17 13.79
N VAL A 43 6.42 2.22 15.12
CA VAL A 43 6.39 3.46 15.90
C VAL A 43 7.51 4.44 15.53
N GLY A 44 8.75 3.95 15.37
CA GLY A 44 9.89 4.81 15.02
C GLY A 44 9.78 5.44 13.63
N ALA A 45 9.25 4.70 12.65
CA ALA A 45 9.02 5.21 11.30
C ALA A 45 7.84 6.20 11.26
N LEU A 46 6.75 5.86 11.96
CA LEU A 46 5.57 6.73 12.08
C LEU A 46 5.93 8.07 12.73
N LEU A 47 6.71 8.06 13.80
CA LEU A 47 7.14 9.28 14.48
C LEU A 47 7.93 10.20 13.55
N VAL A 48 8.81 9.67 12.71
CA VAL A 48 9.55 10.50 11.75
C VAL A 48 8.60 11.17 10.76
N GLY A 49 7.71 10.41 10.13
CA GLY A 49 6.74 10.96 9.17
C GLY A 49 5.79 11.98 9.82
N ALA A 50 5.24 11.64 10.98
CA ALA A 50 4.32 12.50 11.71
C ALA A 50 4.97 13.79 12.22
N THR A 51 6.19 13.72 12.75
CA THR A 51 6.91 14.92 13.23
C THR A 51 7.28 15.84 12.07
N VAL A 52 7.78 15.31 10.96
CA VAL A 52 8.06 16.10 9.74
C VAL A 52 6.78 16.70 9.20
N GLY A 53 5.73 15.91 8.97
CA GLY A 53 4.47 16.40 8.42
C GLY A 53 3.80 17.47 9.29
N ARG A 54 3.74 17.24 10.61
CA ARG A 54 3.12 18.19 11.54
C ARG A 54 3.90 19.50 11.67
N SER A 55 5.24 19.43 11.73
CA SER A 55 6.08 20.63 11.80
C SER A 55 6.06 21.42 10.49
N LEU A 56 5.99 20.74 9.35
CA LEU A 56 5.87 21.37 8.04
C LEU A 56 4.54 22.11 7.88
N ALA A 57 3.43 21.46 8.25
CA ALA A 57 2.11 22.07 8.25
C ALA A 57 2.07 23.33 9.13
N PHE A 58 2.66 23.24 10.32
CA PHE A 58 2.78 24.38 11.24
C PHE A 58 3.61 25.52 10.63
N ALA A 59 4.75 25.21 10.01
CA ALA A 59 5.62 26.20 9.38
C ALA A 59 4.96 26.90 8.17
N TRP A 60 4.13 26.18 7.42
CA TRP A 60 3.40 26.71 6.27
C TRP A 60 2.05 27.36 6.64
N GLY A 61 1.61 27.22 7.89
CA GLY A 61 0.34 27.79 8.35
C GLY A 61 -0.89 27.05 7.80
N VAL A 62 -0.76 25.76 7.52
CA VAL A 62 -1.80 24.93 6.89
C VAL A 62 -2.25 23.79 7.81
N PRO A 63 -3.46 23.22 7.61
CA PRO A 63 -3.93 22.07 8.36
C PRO A 63 -3.00 20.86 8.19
N ALA A 64 -2.80 20.11 9.28
CA ALA A 64 -2.13 18.82 9.25
C ALA A 64 -3.15 17.70 9.49
N ILE A 65 -3.20 16.75 8.57
CA ILE A 65 -4.24 15.70 8.49
C ILE A 65 -3.61 14.35 8.86
N PRO A 66 -3.94 13.77 10.03
CA PRO A 66 -3.52 12.41 10.36
C PRO A 66 -4.35 11.40 9.55
N VAL A 67 -3.68 10.48 8.85
CA VAL A 67 -4.32 9.47 7.99
C VAL A 67 -4.07 8.07 8.54
N HIS A 68 -5.12 7.24 8.54
CA HIS A 68 -5.02 5.83 8.90
C HIS A 68 -4.40 5.02 7.76
N HIS A 69 -3.35 4.25 8.03
CA HIS A 69 -2.57 3.53 7.01
C HIS A 69 -3.44 2.58 6.17
N MET A 70 -4.33 1.83 6.84
CA MET A 70 -5.21 0.88 6.15
C MET A 70 -6.32 1.57 5.37
N GLU A 71 -6.77 2.75 5.81
CA GLU A 71 -7.73 3.55 5.05
C GLU A 71 -7.08 4.08 3.76
N GLY A 72 -5.81 4.48 3.84
CA GLY A 72 -5.03 4.83 2.65
C GLY A 72 -4.94 3.70 1.62
N HIS A 73 -4.76 2.44 2.06
CA HIS A 73 -4.79 1.29 1.15
C HIS A 73 -6.19 1.05 0.57
N LEU A 74 -7.23 1.17 1.39
CA LEU A 74 -8.62 0.95 0.99
C LEU A 74 -9.08 1.98 -0.05
N LEU A 75 -8.66 3.23 0.09
CA LEU A 75 -9.02 4.33 -0.80
C LEU A 75 -8.06 4.53 -1.98
N ALA A 76 -6.93 3.81 -2.05
CA ALA A 76 -6.01 3.93 -3.17
C ALA A 76 -6.66 3.71 -4.56
N PRO A 77 -7.59 2.74 -4.75
CA PRO A 77 -8.28 2.57 -6.03
C PRO A 77 -9.18 3.74 -6.43
N MET A 78 -9.52 4.64 -5.50
CA MET A 78 -10.30 5.85 -5.80
C MET A 78 -9.51 6.88 -6.62
N LEU A 79 -8.20 6.68 -6.80
CA LEU A 79 -7.33 7.54 -7.61
C LEU A 79 -7.29 7.13 -9.10
N GLU A 80 -7.89 6.00 -9.46
CA GLU A 80 -7.94 5.50 -10.84
C GLU A 80 -9.09 6.14 -11.64
N ASP A 81 -9.01 6.08 -12.98
CA ASP A 81 -9.99 6.71 -13.88
C ASP A 81 -11.43 6.20 -13.70
N ASN A 82 -11.59 4.96 -13.24
CA ASN A 82 -12.89 4.32 -12.99
C ASN A 82 -12.95 3.78 -11.55
N PRO A 83 -13.21 4.65 -10.56
CA PRO A 83 -13.22 4.27 -9.16
C PRO A 83 -14.46 3.42 -8.82
N PRO A 84 -14.38 2.52 -7.83
CA PRO A 84 -15.54 1.76 -7.39
C PRO A 84 -16.56 2.67 -6.69
N GLU A 85 -17.83 2.54 -7.05
CA GLU A 85 -18.93 3.19 -6.33
C GLU A 85 -19.24 2.45 -5.02
N PHE A 86 -19.69 3.19 -4.00
CA PHE A 86 -20.20 2.58 -2.77
C PHE A 86 -21.60 1.97 -2.99
N PRO A 87 -21.96 0.85 -2.32
CA PRO A 87 -21.11 0.03 -1.47
C PRO A 87 -20.28 -0.98 -2.26
N PHE A 88 -19.07 -1.30 -1.78
CA PHE A 88 -18.22 -2.34 -2.35
C PHE A 88 -17.55 -3.19 -1.26
N VAL A 89 -17.02 -4.34 -1.65
CA VAL A 89 -16.21 -5.20 -0.78
C VAL A 89 -14.75 -5.08 -1.19
N ALA A 90 -13.89 -4.74 -0.23
CA ALA A 90 -12.45 -4.64 -0.42
C ALA A 90 -11.74 -5.88 0.13
N LEU A 91 -10.80 -6.41 -0.64
CA LEU A 91 -9.86 -7.44 -0.18
C LEU A 91 -8.49 -6.79 -0.01
N LEU A 92 -8.11 -6.52 1.24
CA LEU A 92 -6.81 -5.94 1.59
C LEU A 92 -5.78 -7.04 1.78
N VAL A 93 -4.86 -7.17 0.83
CA VAL A 93 -3.75 -8.12 0.88
C VAL A 93 -2.43 -7.37 0.87
N SER A 94 -1.66 -7.53 1.95
CA SER A 94 -0.32 -6.98 2.12
C SER A 94 0.61 -8.01 2.76
N GLY A 95 1.87 -7.62 3.01
CA GLY A 95 2.82 -8.45 3.75
C GLY A 95 2.35 -8.85 5.16
N GLY A 96 1.52 -8.02 5.81
CA GLY A 96 1.07 -8.25 7.20
C GLY A 96 -0.44 -8.22 7.39
N HIS A 97 -1.23 -8.12 6.31
CA HIS A 97 -2.69 -8.08 6.40
C HIS A 97 -3.30 -8.93 5.29
N THR A 98 -4.35 -9.66 5.62
CA THR A 98 -5.26 -10.31 4.67
C THR A 98 -6.65 -10.18 5.26
N GLN A 99 -7.40 -9.18 4.80
CA GLN A 99 -8.67 -8.77 5.38
C GLN A 99 -9.71 -8.54 4.29
N LEU A 100 -10.96 -8.88 4.59
CA LEU A 100 -12.11 -8.69 3.74
C LEU A 100 -13.05 -7.70 4.43
N ILE A 101 -13.32 -6.57 3.78
CA ILE A 101 -13.96 -5.41 4.39
C ILE A 101 -15.14 -4.98 3.53
N SER A 102 -16.31 -4.82 4.15
CA SER A 102 -17.47 -4.16 3.55
C SER A 102 -17.31 -2.65 3.69
N VAL A 103 -17.44 -1.93 2.58
CA VAL A 103 -17.26 -0.49 2.51
C VAL A 103 -18.56 0.14 2.01
N THR A 104 -19.28 0.81 2.91
CA THR A 104 -20.55 1.48 2.58
C THR A 104 -20.40 2.98 2.36
N GLY A 105 -19.23 3.54 2.69
CA GLY A 105 -18.89 4.94 2.53
C GLY A 105 -17.52 5.25 3.15
N ILE A 106 -17.02 6.47 2.96
CA ILE A 106 -15.78 6.91 3.61
C ILE A 106 -15.98 6.91 5.13
N GLY A 107 -15.07 6.28 5.86
CA GLY A 107 -15.14 6.08 7.30
C GLY A 107 -16.15 5.02 7.75
N GLN A 108 -16.82 4.33 6.82
CA GLN A 108 -17.80 3.28 7.10
C GLN A 108 -17.29 1.94 6.61
N TYR A 109 -16.51 1.29 7.47
CA TYR A 109 -15.81 0.04 7.16
C TYR A 109 -16.20 -1.04 8.16
N GLU A 110 -16.69 -2.17 7.66
CA GLU A 110 -17.02 -3.34 8.46
C GLU A 110 -16.11 -4.51 8.09
N LEU A 111 -15.38 -5.06 9.06
CA LEU A 111 -14.54 -6.24 8.85
C LEU A 111 -15.43 -7.48 8.72
N LEU A 112 -15.44 -8.08 7.53
CA LEU A 112 -16.17 -9.31 7.23
C LEU A 112 -15.34 -10.56 7.53
N GLY A 113 -14.01 -10.44 7.48
CA GLY A 113 -13.11 -11.53 7.85
C GLY A 113 -11.64 -11.14 7.74
N GLU A 114 -10.79 -11.85 8.46
CA GLU A 114 -9.33 -11.68 8.41
C GLU A 114 -8.61 -13.02 8.50
N SER A 115 -7.35 -13.06 8.05
CA SER A 115 -6.49 -14.21 8.31
C SER A 115 -6.29 -14.39 9.82
N ILE A 116 -6.36 -15.63 10.27
CA ILE A 116 -6.20 -16.02 11.68
C ILE A 116 -4.72 -16.31 11.99
N ASP A 117 -3.92 -16.56 10.95
CA ASP A 117 -2.52 -16.94 11.03
C ASP A 117 -1.62 -16.03 10.16
N ASP A 118 -1.10 -16.55 9.06
CA ASP A 118 -0.22 -15.80 8.18
C ASP A 118 -1.04 -14.95 7.22
N ALA A 119 -0.64 -13.68 7.06
CA ALA A 119 -1.10 -12.91 5.91
C ALA A 119 -0.60 -13.57 4.62
N ALA A 120 -1.34 -13.43 3.51
CA ALA A 120 -0.95 -14.03 2.24
C ALA A 120 0.47 -13.61 1.82
N GLY A 121 0.83 -12.33 1.99
CA GLY A 121 2.19 -11.85 1.70
C GLY A 121 3.27 -12.52 2.57
N GLU A 122 3.00 -12.76 3.85
CA GLU A 122 3.90 -13.48 4.75
C GLU A 122 4.05 -14.95 4.36
N ALA A 123 2.94 -15.62 4.00
CA ALA A 123 2.96 -17.00 3.53
C ALA A 123 3.80 -17.14 2.24
N PHE A 124 3.67 -16.19 1.31
CA PHE A 124 4.53 -16.13 0.11
C PHE A 124 6.00 -15.96 0.47
N ASP A 125 6.32 -15.07 1.41
CA ASP A 125 7.69 -14.81 1.85
C ASP A 125 8.34 -16.02 2.53
N LYS A 126 7.62 -16.69 3.42
CA LYS A 126 8.10 -17.91 4.07
C LYS A 126 8.36 -19.01 3.05
N THR A 127 7.43 -19.18 2.10
CA THR A 127 7.56 -20.17 1.03
C THR A 127 8.77 -19.86 0.13
N ALA A 128 8.97 -18.61 -0.26
CA ALA A 128 10.11 -18.19 -1.08
C ALA A 128 11.45 -18.50 -0.38
N LYS A 129 11.56 -18.21 0.93
CA LYS A 129 12.74 -18.55 1.73
C LYS A 129 13.00 -20.06 1.79
N LEU A 130 11.95 -20.87 1.97
CA LEU A 130 12.06 -22.34 1.96
C LEU A 130 12.54 -22.86 0.60
N LEU A 131 12.17 -22.19 -0.48
CA LEU A 131 12.61 -22.52 -1.85
C LEU A 131 14.01 -21.96 -2.19
N GLY A 132 14.72 -21.36 -1.23
CA GLY A 132 16.04 -20.76 -1.46
C GLY A 132 16.02 -19.54 -2.38
N LEU A 133 14.87 -18.88 -2.51
CA LEU A 133 14.73 -17.64 -3.26
C LEU A 133 15.05 -16.47 -2.33
N ASP A 134 15.96 -15.60 -2.76
CA ASP A 134 16.21 -14.35 -2.06
C ASP A 134 14.91 -13.50 -2.06
N TYR A 135 14.46 -13.20 -0.85
CA TYR A 135 13.30 -12.41 -0.47
C TYR A 135 12.90 -11.31 -1.47
N LEU A 136 11.83 -11.47 -2.27
CA LEU A 136 11.15 -10.38 -2.99
C LEU A 136 9.68 -10.73 -3.31
N VAL A 137 8.76 -10.28 -2.45
CA VAL A 137 7.29 -10.47 -2.52
C VAL A 137 6.64 -10.07 -3.85
N GLY A 138 7.20 -9.15 -4.64
CA GLY A 138 6.58 -8.70 -5.91
C GLY A 138 7.32 -9.15 -7.17
N HIS A 139 8.62 -8.87 -7.25
CA HIS A 139 9.34 -8.86 -8.52
C HIS A 139 9.66 -10.26 -9.09
N TYR A 140 9.78 -11.29 -8.25
CA TYR A 140 10.09 -12.64 -8.72
C TYR A 140 8.86 -13.48 -9.08
N CYS A 141 7.68 -13.22 -8.51
CA CYS A 141 6.46 -13.97 -8.84
C CYS A 141 6.10 -13.85 -10.34
N ARG A 142 6.26 -12.67 -10.94
CA ARG A 142 6.06 -12.49 -12.39
C ARG A 142 7.07 -13.28 -13.22
N LYS A 143 8.31 -13.45 -12.74
CA LYS A 143 9.39 -14.16 -13.44
C LYS A 143 9.22 -15.68 -13.38
N TRP A 144 8.63 -16.21 -12.31
CA TRP A 144 8.38 -17.65 -12.14
C TRP A 144 7.10 -18.17 -12.82
N ARG A 145 6.12 -17.29 -13.10
CA ARG A 145 4.93 -17.63 -13.91
C ARG A 145 5.28 -18.21 -15.29
N LEU A 146 6.51 -17.98 -15.79
CA LEU A 146 6.98 -18.47 -17.08
C LEU A 146 7.82 -19.75 -17.02
N ARG A 147 8.14 -20.32 -15.84
CA ARG A 147 9.02 -21.51 -15.77
C ARG A 147 8.40 -22.78 -15.18
N VAL A 148 7.29 -22.71 -14.43
CA VAL A 148 6.82 -23.89 -13.67
C VAL A 148 5.52 -24.51 -14.19
N LEU A 149 4.85 -23.97 -15.22
CA LEU A 149 3.62 -24.59 -15.75
C LEU A 149 3.48 -24.54 -17.28
N PRO A 150 4.13 -25.42 -18.05
CA PRO A 150 3.54 -25.91 -19.28
C PRO A 150 2.55 -27.04 -18.90
N GLY A 151 1.33 -26.72 -18.43
CA GLY A 151 0.24 -27.72 -18.45
C GLY A 151 -0.87 -27.75 -17.40
N ALA A 152 -0.88 -26.96 -16.31
CA ALA A 152 -1.86 -27.20 -15.22
C ALA A 152 -3.12 -26.33 -15.18
N LEU A 153 -3.42 -25.51 -16.18
CA LEU A 153 -4.71 -24.81 -16.27
C LEU A 153 -5.26 -24.93 -17.70
N SER A 154 -5.96 -26.04 -17.98
CA SER A 154 -6.83 -26.12 -19.14
C SER A 154 -8.00 -25.15 -18.92
N SER A 155 -8.08 -24.15 -19.78
CA SER A 155 -9.17 -23.19 -19.88
C SER A 155 -10.53 -23.89 -20.03
N ARG A 156 -11.37 -23.82 -19.00
CA ARG A 156 -12.83 -23.91 -19.13
C ARG A 156 -13.47 -23.02 -18.06
N ALA A 157 -13.57 -21.74 -18.38
CA ALA A 157 -14.45 -20.79 -17.73
C ALA A 157 -14.73 -19.64 -18.70
N ASP A 158 -15.21 -19.98 -19.89
CA ASP A 158 -15.99 -19.06 -20.71
C ASP A 158 -17.42 -19.58 -20.61
N ASP A 159 -18.13 -19.05 -19.61
CA ASP A 159 -19.59 -19.05 -19.41
C ASP A 159 -19.88 -18.81 -17.93
N ARG A 160 -20.14 -17.55 -17.55
CA ARG A 160 -21.16 -17.17 -16.53
C ARG A 160 -21.45 -15.66 -16.52
N PRO A 161 -22.67 -15.27 -16.08
CA PRO A 161 -23.30 -14.00 -16.41
C PRO A 161 -22.87 -12.83 -15.50
N SER A 162 -23.16 -11.63 -15.98
CA SER A 162 -23.05 -10.33 -15.32
C SER A 162 -23.70 -10.29 -13.93
N GLY A 163 -22.91 -10.03 -12.88
CA GLY A 163 -23.39 -9.70 -11.54
C GLY A 163 -22.33 -9.95 -10.47
N ALA A 164 -21.96 -8.89 -9.73
CA ALA A 164 -20.94 -8.83 -8.67
C ALA A 164 -19.47 -8.93 -9.16
N GLY A 165 -18.88 -7.77 -9.47
CA GLY A 165 -17.45 -7.66 -9.75
C GLY A 165 -16.62 -7.90 -8.49
N PHE A 166 -16.02 -9.08 -8.36
CA PHE A 166 -14.89 -9.31 -7.46
C PHE A 166 -13.63 -8.78 -8.14
N GLN A 167 -13.11 -7.65 -7.67
CA GLN A 167 -11.83 -7.11 -8.15
C GLN A 167 -10.75 -7.36 -7.10
N LEU A 168 -9.90 -8.37 -7.36
CA LEU A 168 -8.69 -8.62 -6.59
C LEU A 168 -7.64 -7.57 -6.98
N PHE A 169 -7.26 -6.71 -6.03
CA PHE A 169 -6.18 -5.74 -6.21
C PHE A 169 -5.02 -6.02 -5.28
N TRP A 170 -3.81 -6.01 -5.84
CA TRP A 170 -2.56 -6.20 -5.13
C TRP A 170 -1.81 -4.88 -5.09
N SER A 171 -1.57 -4.33 -3.90
CA SER A 171 -0.82 -3.07 -3.72
C SER A 171 0.69 -3.35 -3.71
N GLU A 172 1.37 -3.14 -4.84
CA GLU A 172 2.83 -3.10 -4.90
C GLU A 172 3.32 -1.77 -4.33
N ASN A 173 3.80 -1.77 -3.09
CA ASN A 173 4.38 -0.58 -2.49
C ASN A 173 5.76 -0.28 -3.13
N LEU A 174 5.82 0.86 -3.81
CA LEU A 174 6.93 1.52 -4.49
C LEU A 174 8.33 1.21 -3.91
N ARG A 175 9.17 0.53 -4.69
CA ARG A 175 10.64 0.67 -4.62
C ARG A 175 11.34 0.20 -5.91
N GLY A 176 11.95 1.16 -6.62
CA GLY A 176 13.17 0.89 -7.39
C GLY A 176 13.15 1.17 -8.90
N LYS A 177 13.34 2.43 -9.29
CA LYS A 177 14.12 2.78 -10.50
C LYS A 177 15.09 3.91 -10.16
N TYR A 178 16.15 3.63 -9.43
CA TYR A 178 17.41 4.38 -9.53
C TYR A 178 18.57 3.43 -9.20
N HIS A 179 19.12 2.84 -10.26
CA HIS A 179 20.48 2.33 -10.30
C HIS A 179 21.29 3.31 -11.14
N SER A 180 22.23 3.97 -10.48
CA SER A 180 23.52 4.41 -11.01
C SER A 180 24.48 4.53 -9.84
#